data_AF-A0A929ZSD2-F1
#
_entry.id   AF-A0A929ZSD2-F1
#
_cell.length_a   1.000
_cell.length_b   1.000
_cell.length_c   1.000
_cell.angle_alpha   90.00
_cell.angle_beta   90.00
_cell.angle_gamma   90.00
#
_symmetry.space_group_name_H-M   'P 1'
#
loop_
_entity.id
_entity.type
_entity.pdbx_description
1 polymer ?
#
loop_
_entity_poly.entity_id
_entity_poly.type
_entity_poly.pdbx_seq_one_letter_code
_entity_poly.pdbx_strand_id
1 'polypeptide(L)'
;METKEMKIQAPEGYEIDRENSTFEKIVFKRVENEHPKSWEDLYEVGGWFVDFHSDVVTSGSMRTADSIKNRFPTKEEAKACIALAQLCQLRDKYNDGWKPDWEDVNEKYIIYFHADKIIRGDTCRAQSVLHFKAKKLRDKFLENFEDLIKTAKPLL
;
A
#
# COMPACT_ATOMS: atom_id res chain seq x y z
N MET A 1 57.56 11.89 9.23
CA MET A 1 57.06 10.51 9.02
C MET A 1 55.90 10.59 8.06
N GLU A 2 55.89 9.78 7.00
CA GLU A 2 54.71 9.63 6.15
C GLU A 2 53.66 8.80 6.90
N THR A 3 52.45 9.32 6.99
CA THR A 3 51.32 8.64 7.63
C THR A 3 50.53 7.90 6.54
N LYS A 4 50.25 6.61 6.73
CA LYS A 4 49.37 5.82 5.85
C LYS A 4 48.07 5.52 6.59
N GLU A 5 46.93 5.75 5.94
CA GLU A 5 45.58 5.59 6.52
C GLU A 5 44.68 4.70 5.66
N MET A 6 43.70 4.04 6.29
CA MET A 6 42.62 3.28 5.65
C MET A 6 41.27 3.85 6.12
N LYS A 7 40.40 4.23 5.18
CA LYS A 7 39.05 4.76 5.48
C LYS A 7 38.01 3.69 5.25
N ILE A 8 37.18 3.44 6.26
CA ILE A 8 36.05 2.51 6.19
C ILE A 8 34.77 3.33 6.05
N GLN A 9 33.93 2.98 5.08
CA GLN A 9 32.58 3.52 4.93
C GLN A 9 31.57 2.45 5.31
N ALA A 10 30.59 2.80 6.14
CA ALA A 10 29.50 1.89 6.45
C ALA A 10 28.58 1.72 5.23
N PRO A 11 28.03 0.51 5.01
CA PRO A 11 26.95 0.31 4.05
C PRO A 11 25.75 1.21 4.37
N GLU A 12 24.94 1.51 3.36
CA GLU A 12 23.70 2.28 3.55
C GLU A 12 22.78 1.62 4.58
N GLY A 13 22.26 2.41 5.52
CA GLY A 13 21.41 1.93 6.62
C GLY A 13 22.16 1.33 7.81
N TYR A 14 23.50 1.39 7.81
CA TYR A 14 24.33 0.87 8.88
C TYR A 14 25.30 1.93 9.42
N GLU A 15 25.68 1.79 10.69
CA GLU A 15 26.78 2.51 11.32
C GLU A 15 27.79 1.53 11.90
N ILE A 16 29.02 1.97 12.11
CA ILE A 16 30.02 1.12 12.80
C ILE A 16 29.57 0.93 14.24
N ASP A 17 29.39 -0.33 14.62
CA ASP A 17 29.17 -0.72 15.99
C ASP A 17 30.50 -0.65 16.75
N ARG A 18 30.74 0.49 17.39
CA ARG A 18 32.00 0.74 18.09
C ARG A 18 32.20 -0.16 19.32
N GLU A 19 31.13 -0.72 19.87
CA GLU A 19 31.21 -1.58 21.05
C GLU A 19 31.58 -3.02 20.67
N ASN A 20 31.06 -3.50 19.55
CA ASN A 20 31.30 -4.87 19.07
C ASN A 20 32.41 -4.98 18.01
N SER A 21 33.00 -3.87 17.58
CA SER A 21 34.13 -3.85 16.65
C SER A 21 35.48 -4.01 17.35
N THR A 22 36.40 -4.73 16.71
CA THR A 22 37.82 -4.80 17.08
C THR A 22 38.69 -4.24 15.96
N PHE A 23 40.00 -4.13 16.20
CA PHE A 23 40.95 -3.69 15.18
C PHE A 23 40.98 -4.64 13.96
N GLU A 24 40.76 -5.94 14.17
CA GLU A 24 40.78 -6.98 13.14
C GLU A 24 39.40 -7.24 12.53
N LYS A 25 38.31 -6.83 13.19
CA LYS A 25 36.93 -7.07 12.75
C LYS A 25 36.04 -5.87 13.03
N ILE A 26 35.62 -5.20 11.96
CA ILE A 26 34.66 -4.09 12.05
C ILE A 26 33.25 -4.66 11.93
N VAL A 27 32.42 -4.40 12.94
CA VAL A 27 31.00 -4.78 12.97
C VAL A 27 30.17 -3.56 12.62
N PHE A 28 29.18 -3.74 11.75
CA PHE A 28 28.21 -2.70 11.45
C PHE A 28 26.89 -3.04 12.12
N LYS A 29 26.32 -2.11 12.89
CA LYS A 29 24.97 -2.23 13.42
C LYS A 29 24.01 -1.39 12.59
N ARG A 30 22.75 -1.83 12.52
CA ARG A 30 21.74 -1.12 11.75
C ARG A 30 21.43 0.21 12.44
N VAL A 31 21.31 1.27 11.65
CA VAL A 31 20.72 2.51 12.16
C VAL A 31 19.23 2.25 12.28
N GLU A 32 18.70 2.32 13.50
CA GLU A 32 17.25 2.29 13.70
C GLU A 32 16.65 3.55 13.08
N ASN A 33 15.91 3.39 12.00
CA ASN A 33 15.18 4.47 11.38
C ASN A 33 13.74 4.39 11.85
N GLU A 34 13.37 5.24 12.82
CA GLU A 34 11.99 5.34 13.32
C GLU A 34 10.99 5.69 12.20
N HIS A 35 11.48 6.31 11.11
CA HIS A 35 10.68 6.80 10.00
C HIS A 35 11.28 6.39 8.64
N PRO A 36 11.02 5.17 8.15
CA PRO A 36 11.49 4.73 6.83
C PRO A 36 11.01 5.68 5.72
N LYS A 37 11.91 6.06 4.81
CA LYS A 37 11.64 6.97 3.69
C LYS A 37 11.40 6.23 2.38
N SER A 38 11.80 4.96 2.33
CA SER A 38 11.62 4.06 1.19
C SER A 38 11.02 2.73 1.63
N TRP A 39 10.58 1.92 0.66
CA TRP A 39 10.18 0.53 0.94
C TRP A 39 11.37 -0.28 1.44
N GLU A 40 12.54 -0.04 0.88
CA GLU A 40 13.78 -0.73 1.18
C GLU A 40 14.24 -0.46 2.62
N ASP A 41 13.95 0.73 3.17
CA ASP A 41 14.24 1.12 4.56
C ASP A 41 13.50 0.27 5.60
N LEU A 42 12.39 -0.37 5.24
CA LEU A 42 11.72 -1.33 6.14
C LEU A 42 12.60 -2.54 6.44
N TYR A 43 13.61 -2.79 5.59
CA TYR A 43 14.59 -3.89 5.62
C TYR A 43 13.99 -5.29 5.51
N GLU A 44 13.04 -5.62 6.36
CA GLU A 44 12.38 -6.90 6.43
C GLU A 44 10.89 -6.70 6.63
N VAL A 45 10.08 -7.36 5.80
CA VAL A 45 8.62 -7.32 5.89
C VAL A 45 8.06 -8.74 5.93
N GLY A 46 7.17 -8.98 6.88
CA GLY A 46 6.31 -10.14 6.93
C GLY A 46 4.92 -9.83 6.37
N GLY A 47 3.95 -10.66 6.75
CA GLY A 47 2.54 -10.38 6.47
C GLY A 47 1.94 -11.26 5.39
N TRP A 48 0.83 -10.79 4.84
CA TRP A 48 -0.06 -11.53 3.95
C TRP A 48 0.07 -11.04 2.52
N PHE A 49 -0.21 -11.90 1.55
CA PHE A 49 -0.23 -11.49 0.15
C PHE A 49 -1.25 -12.33 -0.61
N VAL A 50 -1.60 -11.83 -1.79
CA VAL A 50 -2.48 -12.52 -2.74
C VAL A 50 -1.60 -13.20 -3.77
N ASP A 51 -1.75 -14.51 -3.93
CA ASP A 51 -1.03 -15.25 -4.97
C ASP A 51 -1.73 -15.18 -6.33
N PHE A 52 -1.18 -15.88 -7.33
CA PHE A 52 -1.71 -15.88 -8.69
C PHE A 52 -3.06 -16.61 -8.83
N HIS A 53 -3.49 -17.36 -7.82
CA HIS A 53 -4.82 -17.97 -7.74
C HIS A 53 -5.83 -17.12 -6.97
N SER A 54 -5.43 -15.91 -6.54
CA SER A 54 -6.22 -15.05 -5.65
C SER A 54 -6.38 -15.62 -4.24
N ASP A 55 -5.52 -16.54 -3.82
CA ASP A 55 -5.51 -17.05 -2.45
C ASP A 55 -4.73 -16.11 -1.53
N VAL A 56 -5.27 -15.90 -0.33
CA VAL A 56 -4.62 -15.10 0.71
C VAL A 56 -3.69 -16.00 1.52
N VAL A 57 -2.40 -15.84 1.28
CA VAL A 57 -1.33 -16.65 1.86
C VAL A 57 -0.38 -15.77 2.69
N THR A 58 0.48 -16.41 3.48
CA THR A 58 1.50 -15.73 4.28
C THR A 58 2.80 -16.54 4.26
N SER A 59 3.91 -15.90 4.59
CA SER A 59 5.20 -16.55 4.78
C SER A 59 5.97 -15.82 5.87
N GLY A 60 7.13 -16.36 6.26
CA GLY A 60 8.06 -15.66 7.14
C GLY A 60 8.50 -14.30 6.58
N SER A 61 9.06 -13.48 7.48
CA SER A 61 9.68 -12.20 7.15
C SER A 61 10.78 -12.40 6.10
N MET A 62 10.84 -11.48 5.13
CA MET A 62 11.85 -11.49 4.08
C MET A 62 12.41 -10.10 3.87
N ARG A 63 13.65 -10.03 3.40
CA ARG A 63 14.27 -8.76 3.04
C ARG A 63 13.48 -8.04 1.97
N THR A 64 13.29 -6.74 2.14
CA THR A 64 12.60 -5.84 1.21
C THR A 64 13.23 -5.95 -0.19
N ALA A 65 12.39 -6.31 -1.15
CA ALA A 65 12.74 -6.47 -2.55
C ALA A 65 11.50 -6.25 -3.42
N ASP A 66 11.69 -6.06 -4.72
CA ASP A 66 10.58 -5.88 -5.67
C ASP A 66 9.57 -7.04 -5.64
N SER A 67 10.06 -8.27 -5.45
CA SER A 67 9.25 -9.49 -5.44
C SER A 67 8.30 -9.62 -4.25
N ILE A 68 8.40 -8.75 -3.25
CA ILE A 68 7.57 -8.83 -2.03
C ILE A 68 6.80 -7.52 -1.75
N LYS A 69 6.70 -6.61 -2.73
CA LYS A 69 5.96 -5.33 -2.61
C LYS A 69 4.45 -5.50 -2.44
N ASN A 70 3.91 -6.70 -2.65
CA ASN A 70 2.49 -7.03 -2.48
C ASN A 70 2.16 -7.58 -1.08
N ARG A 71 2.97 -7.25 -0.06
CA ARG A 71 2.75 -7.67 1.32
C ARG A 71 1.84 -6.68 2.06
N PHE A 72 0.79 -7.21 2.63
CA PHE A 72 -0.15 -6.53 3.51
C PHE A 72 0.17 -6.85 4.97
N PRO A 73 0.14 -5.86 5.87
CA PRO A 73 0.32 -6.08 7.30
C PRO A 73 -0.66 -7.10 7.88
N THR A 74 -1.93 -7.07 7.43
CA THR A 74 -2.99 -7.94 7.94
C THR A 74 -3.61 -8.84 6.86
N LYS A 75 -4.26 -9.93 7.29
CA LYS A 75 -5.00 -10.83 6.40
C LYS A 75 -6.21 -10.12 5.81
N GLU A 76 -6.80 -9.25 6.61
CA GLU A 76 -7.97 -8.44 6.30
C GLU A 76 -7.67 -7.46 5.16
N GLU A 77 -6.53 -6.76 5.20
CA GLU A 77 -6.07 -5.91 4.09
C GLU A 77 -5.78 -6.71 2.81
N ALA A 78 -5.18 -7.91 2.92
CA ALA A 78 -4.97 -8.76 1.74
C ALA A 78 -6.30 -9.20 1.10
N LYS A 79 -7.30 -9.57 1.90
CA LYS A 79 -8.67 -9.85 1.41
C LYS A 79 -9.33 -8.61 0.81
N ALA A 80 -9.14 -7.46 1.45
CA ALA A 80 -9.66 -6.18 0.97
C ALA A 80 -9.04 -5.82 -0.38
N CYS A 81 -7.77 -6.12 -0.62
CA CYS A 81 -7.11 -5.89 -1.90
C CYS A 81 -7.75 -6.69 -3.04
N ILE A 82 -8.09 -7.97 -2.81
CA ILE A 82 -8.82 -8.79 -3.79
C ILE A 82 -10.18 -8.16 -4.11
N ALA A 83 -10.93 -7.76 -3.08
CA ALA A 83 -12.22 -7.11 -3.27
C ALA A 83 -12.08 -5.77 -4.02
N LEU A 84 -11.08 -4.96 -3.68
CA LEU A 84 -10.78 -3.69 -4.33
C LEU A 84 -10.44 -3.87 -5.82
N ALA A 85 -9.63 -4.88 -6.15
CA ALA A 85 -9.29 -5.22 -7.53
C ALA A 85 -10.54 -5.57 -8.36
N GLN A 86 -11.47 -6.35 -7.79
CA GLN A 86 -12.76 -6.65 -8.42
C GLN A 86 -13.62 -5.39 -8.59
N LEU A 87 -13.73 -4.56 -7.54
CA LEU A 87 -14.50 -3.33 -7.57
C LEU A 87 -13.99 -2.35 -8.63
N CYS A 88 -12.68 -2.22 -8.82
CA CYS A 88 -12.08 -1.41 -9.89
C CYS A 88 -12.55 -1.85 -11.28
N GLN A 89 -12.50 -3.16 -11.57
CA GLN A 89 -12.96 -3.71 -12.85
C GLN A 89 -14.46 -3.46 -13.07
N LEU A 90 -15.28 -3.69 -12.04
CA LEU A 90 -16.74 -3.49 -12.10
C LEU A 90 -17.08 -2.00 -12.28
N ARG A 91 -16.41 -1.11 -11.54
CA ARG A 91 -16.59 0.35 -11.62
C ARG A 91 -16.34 0.84 -13.03
N ASP A 92 -15.25 0.41 -13.65
CA ASP A 92 -14.88 0.86 -14.99
C ASP A 92 -15.92 0.41 -16.04
N LYS A 93 -16.52 -0.78 -15.86
CA LYS A 93 -17.67 -1.23 -16.67
C LYS A 93 -18.92 -0.38 -16.45
N TYR A 94 -19.23 -0.01 -15.21
CA TYR A 94 -20.37 0.87 -14.91
C TYR A 94 -20.18 2.28 -15.50
N ASN A 95 -18.94 2.77 -15.55
CA ASN A 95 -18.62 4.06 -16.13
C ASN A 95 -18.54 4.06 -17.66
N ASP A 96 -18.53 2.88 -18.30
CA ASP A 96 -18.49 2.73 -19.75
C ASP A 96 -17.32 3.54 -20.37
N GLY A 97 -16.11 3.30 -19.84
CA GLY A 97 -14.89 3.95 -20.29
C GLY A 97 -14.70 5.40 -19.83
N TRP A 98 -15.68 6.02 -19.18
CA TRP A 98 -15.50 7.33 -18.58
C TRP A 98 -14.44 7.29 -17.47
N LYS A 99 -13.53 8.26 -17.50
CA LYS A 99 -12.54 8.51 -16.47
C LYS A 99 -12.75 9.92 -15.90
N PRO A 100 -12.65 10.09 -14.58
CA PRO A 100 -12.79 11.39 -13.94
C PRO A 100 -11.59 12.28 -14.31
N ASP A 101 -11.88 13.54 -14.65
CA ASP A 101 -10.88 14.61 -14.59
C ASP A 101 -11.01 15.30 -13.23
N TRP A 102 -10.03 15.12 -12.36
CA TRP A 102 -10.07 15.64 -10.99
C TRP A 102 -9.71 17.13 -10.88
N GLU A 103 -9.20 17.73 -11.96
CA GLU A 103 -8.96 19.18 -12.03
C GLU A 103 -10.22 19.95 -12.43
N ASP A 104 -11.18 19.26 -13.06
CA ASP A 104 -12.46 19.86 -13.42
C ASP A 104 -13.36 20.07 -12.19
N VAL A 105 -14.27 21.03 -12.30
CA VAL A 105 -15.26 21.33 -11.25
C VAL A 105 -16.55 20.52 -11.38
N ASN A 106 -16.63 19.61 -12.35
CA ASN A 106 -17.79 18.76 -12.53
C ASN A 106 -17.90 17.79 -11.37
N GLU A 107 -19.14 17.52 -11.00
CA GLU A 107 -19.47 16.62 -9.91
C GLU A 107 -19.20 15.16 -10.31
N LYS A 108 -18.46 14.43 -9.48
CA LYS A 108 -18.30 12.98 -9.53
C LYS A 108 -19.05 12.37 -8.37
N TYR A 109 -19.78 11.29 -8.63
CA TYR A 109 -20.54 10.60 -7.59
C TYR A 109 -19.68 9.49 -6.99
N ILE A 110 -19.53 9.48 -5.66
CA ILE A 110 -18.57 8.61 -4.98
C ILE A 110 -19.22 7.74 -3.89
N ILE A 111 -18.57 6.62 -3.59
CA ILE A 111 -18.83 5.78 -2.42
C ILE A 111 -17.60 5.82 -1.54
N TYR A 112 -17.77 6.12 -0.26
CA TYR A 112 -16.68 6.16 0.72
C TYR A 112 -17.18 5.76 2.10
N PHE A 113 -16.25 5.48 3.03
CA PHE A 113 -16.59 5.23 4.42
C PHE A 113 -16.44 6.50 5.26
N HIS A 114 -17.44 6.80 6.07
CA HIS A 114 -17.33 7.78 7.15
C HIS A 114 -17.60 7.06 8.48
N ALA A 115 -16.59 7.04 9.35
CA ALA A 115 -16.49 6.06 10.43
C ALA A 115 -16.66 4.64 9.84
N ASP A 116 -17.68 3.90 10.29
CA ASP A 116 -17.94 2.53 9.84
C ASP A 116 -19.14 2.42 8.89
N LYS A 117 -19.62 3.55 8.34
CA LYS A 117 -20.82 3.58 7.50
C LYS A 117 -20.47 3.90 6.06
N ILE A 118 -21.10 3.17 5.14
CA ILE A 118 -21.03 3.46 3.71
C ILE A 118 -21.82 4.73 3.44
N ILE A 119 -21.16 5.73 2.86
CA ILE A 119 -21.75 7.00 2.46
C ILE A 119 -21.80 7.09 0.93
N ARG A 120 -22.94 7.55 0.44
CA ARG A 120 -23.14 7.98 -0.94
C ARG A 120 -22.91 9.48 -0.99
N GLY A 121 -21.84 9.91 -1.63
CA GLY A 121 -21.49 11.31 -1.74
C GLY A 121 -21.25 11.75 -3.17
N ASP A 122 -20.84 12.99 -3.28
CA ASP A 122 -20.43 13.66 -4.50
C ASP A 122 -19.24 14.56 -4.18
N THR A 123 -18.42 14.83 -5.19
CA THR A 123 -17.24 15.67 -5.04
C THR A 123 -16.81 16.22 -6.40
N CYS A 124 -16.29 17.44 -6.41
CA CYS A 124 -15.69 18.00 -7.62
C CYS A 124 -14.17 17.76 -7.67
N ARG A 125 -13.48 17.74 -6.52
CA ARG A 125 -12.00 17.77 -6.45
C ARG A 125 -11.36 16.67 -5.60
N ALA A 126 -12.13 15.98 -4.76
CA ALA A 126 -11.58 14.90 -3.95
C ALA A 126 -11.56 13.60 -4.75
N GLN A 127 -10.40 12.96 -4.87
CA GLN A 127 -10.31 11.65 -5.51
C GLN A 127 -10.96 10.58 -4.62
N SER A 128 -11.54 9.57 -5.26
CA SER A 128 -12.08 8.38 -4.60
C SER A 128 -11.89 7.20 -5.53
N VAL A 129 -11.64 6.00 -4.98
CA VAL A 129 -11.54 4.77 -5.78
C VAL A 129 -12.90 4.41 -6.38
N LEU A 130 -13.99 4.57 -5.65
CA LEU A 130 -15.33 4.26 -6.13
C LEU A 130 -16.00 5.53 -6.62
N HIS A 131 -15.73 5.90 -7.87
CA HIS A 131 -16.22 7.10 -8.52
C HIS A 131 -17.07 6.77 -9.76
N PHE A 132 -18.09 7.59 -10.01
CA PHE A 132 -19.07 7.36 -11.06
C PHE A 132 -19.45 8.65 -11.78
N LYS A 133 -19.66 8.56 -13.10
CA LYS A 133 -20.11 9.69 -13.94
C LYS A 133 -21.54 10.16 -13.67
N ALA A 134 -22.35 9.32 -13.01
CA ALA A 134 -23.75 9.62 -12.73
C ALA A 134 -24.21 9.00 -11.40
N LYS A 135 -25.06 9.75 -10.68
CA LYS A 135 -25.64 9.33 -9.39
C LYS A 135 -26.32 7.97 -9.45
N LYS A 136 -27.10 7.72 -10.51
CA LYS A 136 -27.81 6.44 -10.73
C LYS A 136 -26.85 5.25 -10.85
N LEU A 137 -25.67 5.44 -11.45
CA LEU A 137 -24.67 4.38 -11.59
C LEU A 137 -24.05 4.05 -10.23
N ARG A 138 -23.68 5.07 -9.45
CA ARG A 138 -23.21 4.91 -8.07
C ARG A 138 -24.21 4.13 -7.22
N ASP A 139 -25.48 4.55 -7.25
CA ASP A 139 -26.52 3.95 -6.41
C ASP A 139 -26.77 2.49 -6.80
N LYS A 140 -26.84 2.19 -8.10
CA LYS A 140 -26.97 0.81 -8.60
C LYS A 140 -25.73 -0.04 -8.31
N PHE A 141 -24.54 0.56 -8.36
CA PHE A 141 -23.31 -0.15 -8.03
C PHE A 141 -23.27 -0.56 -6.56
N LEU A 142 -23.64 0.35 -5.66
CA LEU A 142 -23.75 0.06 -4.23
C LEU A 142 -24.75 -1.07 -3.97
N GLU A 143 -25.93 -1.01 -4.58
CA GLU A 143 -26.97 -2.04 -4.45
C GLU A 143 -26.45 -3.44 -4.84
N ASN A 144 -25.69 -3.55 -5.93
CA ASN A 144 -25.23 -4.84 -6.44
C ASN A 144 -24.00 -5.39 -5.69
N PHE A 145 -23.18 -4.53 -5.10
CA PHE A 145 -21.85 -4.91 -4.59
C PHE A 145 -21.59 -4.46 -3.15
N GLU A 146 -22.63 -4.23 -2.35
CA GLU A 146 -22.50 -3.75 -0.97
C GLU A 146 -21.56 -4.62 -0.13
N ASP A 147 -21.71 -5.94 -0.20
CA ASP A 147 -20.88 -6.87 0.59
C ASP A 147 -19.42 -6.89 0.13
N LEU A 148 -19.18 -6.71 -1.17
CA LEU A 148 -17.84 -6.61 -1.71
C LEU A 148 -17.19 -5.28 -1.29
N ILE A 149 -17.95 -4.18 -1.26
CA ILE A 149 -17.51 -2.87 -0.75
C ILE A 149 -17.18 -2.96 0.75
N LYS A 150 -18.00 -3.64 1.55
CA LYS A 150 -17.71 -3.90 2.98
C LYS A 150 -16.43 -4.70 3.16
N THR A 151 -16.17 -5.68 2.30
CA THR A 151 -14.93 -6.47 2.33
C THR A 151 -13.70 -5.62 2.00
N ALA A 152 -13.82 -4.68 1.05
CA ALA A 152 -12.76 -3.77 0.66
C ALA A 152 -12.51 -2.60 1.64
N LYS A 153 -13.38 -2.43 2.66
CA LYS A 153 -13.33 -1.32 3.63
C LYS A 153 -11.94 -1.00 4.20
N PRO A 154 -11.07 -1.96 4.57
CA PRO A 154 -9.74 -1.63 5.09
C PRO A 154 -8.86 -0.78 4.16
N LEU A 155 -9.16 -0.76 2.86
CA LEU A 155 -8.40 -0.05 1.82
C LEU A 155 -9.24 1.00 1.06
N LEU A 156 -10.44 1.33 1.53
CA LEU A 156 -11.38 2.30 0.93
C LEU A 156 -11.66 3.48 1.86
#